data_AF-A0A7J2U702-F1
#
_entry.id   AF-A0A7J2U702-F1
#
_cell.length_a   1.000
_cell.length_b   1.000
_cell.length_c   1.000
_cell.angle_alpha   90.00
_cell.angle_beta   90.00
_cell.angle_gamma   90.00
#
_symmetry.space_group_name_H-M   'P 1'
#
loop_
_entity.id
_entity.type
_entity.pdbx_description
1 polymer ?
#
loop_
_entity_poly.entity_id
_entity_poly.type
_entity_poly.pdbx_seq_one_letter_code
_entity_poly.pdbx_strand_id
1 'polypeptide(L)'
;MDISKGVLHNYLHGVRRVSVDVVQKALQYLDESEFKDVVQGVELLKAIGIVKGDGAVDYSIALQVLSLATRDEHINNAIMQFIVRI
;
A
#
# COMPACT_ATOMS: atom_id res chain seq x y z
N MET A 1 21.61 10.47 -7.26
CA MET A 1 21.87 9.09 -7.76
C MET A 1 22.02 9.18 -9.26
N ASP A 2 23.08 8.65 -9.85
CA ASP A 2 23.23 8.63 -11.30
C ASP A 2 23.21 7.17 -11.79
N ILE A 3 22.03 6.70 -12.21
CA ILE A 3 21.85 5.35 -12.77
C ILE A 3 22.25 5.44 -14.24
N SER A 4 23.24 4.65 -14.68
CA SER A 4 23.66 4.67 -16.08
C SER A 4 22.52 4.24 -17.02
N LYS A 5 22.46 4.82 -18.23
CA LYS A 5 21.41 4.53 -19.22
C LYS A 5 21.24 3.03 -19.51
N GLY A 6 22.34 2.27 -19.55
CA GLY A 6 22.29 0.82 -19.77
C GLY A 6 21.67 0.05 -18.59
N VAL A 7 21.97 0.48 -17.36
CA VAL A 7 21.35 -0.11 -16.16
C VAL A 7 19.87 0.23 -16.09
N LEU A 8 19.49 1.46 -16.42
CA LEU A 8 18.09 1.88 -16.49
C LEU A 8 17.30 1.08 -17.54
N HIS A 9 17.86 0.91 -18.74
CA HIS A 9 17.26 0.08 -19.79
C HIS A 9 17.01 -1.35 -19.29
N ASN A 10 17.98 -1.97 -18.62
CA ASN A 10 17.84 -3.32 -18.09
C ASN A 10 16.77 -3.44 -16.99
N TYR A 11 16.59 -2.41 -16.16
CA TYR A 11 15.51 -2.38 -15.17
C TYR A 11 14.14 -2.23 -15.84
N LEU A 12 14.00 -1.30 -16.78
CA LEU A 12 12.73 -1.04 -17.48
C LEU A 12 12.25 -2.22 -18.32
N HIS A 13 13.18 -3.01 -18.88
CA HIS A 13 12.85 -4.20 -19.66
C HIS A 13 12.86 -5.50 -18.83
N GLY A 14 12.96 -5.43 -17.49
CA GLY A 14 12.90 -6.59 -16.61
C GLY A 14 14.09 -7.56 -16.72
N VAL A 15 15.11 -7.21 -17.50
CA VAL A 15 16.36 -7.98 -17.67
C VAL A 15 17.14 -8.05 -16.37
N ARG A 16 16.99 -7.03 -15.52
CA ARG A 16 17.54 -7.00 -14.16
C ARG A 16 16.45 -6.59 -13.18
N ARG A 17 16.36 -7.29 -12.04
CA ARG A 17 15.51 -6.83 -10.92
C ARG A 17 16.16 -5.63 -10.25
N VAL A 18 15.38 -4.59 -9.96
CA VAL A 18 15.83 -3.46 -9.14
C VAL A 18 16.14 -3.98 -7.74
N SER A 19 17.29 -3.59 -7.20
CA SER A 19 17.68 -4.02 -5.86
C SER A 19 16.82 -3.33 -4.78
N VAL A 20 16.56 -4.04 -3.69
CA VAL A 20 15.68 -3.56 -2.61
C VAL A 20 16.18 -2.25 -2.00
N ASP A 21 17.50 -2.07 -1.88
CA ASP A 21 18.12 -0.84 -1.37
C ASP A 21 17.90 0.37 -2.28
N VAL A 22 17.81 0.16 -3.60
CA VAL A 22 17.50 1.22 -4.57
C VAL A 22 16.03 1.62 -4.47
N VAL A 23 15.12 0.64 -4.36
CA VAL A 23 13.70 0.90 -4.13
C VAL A 23 13.49 1.65 -2.82
N GLN A 24 14.15 1.21 -1.74
CA GLN A 24 14.03 1.84 -0.43
C GLN A 24 14.51 3.30 -0.44
N LYS A 25 15.62 3.59 -1.11
CA LYS A 25 16.10 4.97 -1.29
C LYS A 25 15.16 5.81 -2.15
N ALA A 26 14.54 5.22 -3.18
CA ALA A 26 13.55 5.92 -3.99
C ALA A 26 12.28 6.26 -3.19
N LEU A 27 11.80 5.33 -2.36
CA LEU A 27 10.64 5.54 -1.48
C LEU A 27 10.86 6.65 -0.45
N GLN A 28 12.11 6.95 -0.05
CA GLN A 28 12.41 8.05 0.86
C GLN A 28 12.12 9.44 0.27
N TYR A 29 11.94 9.54 -1.05
CA TYR A 29 11.63 10.80 -1.73
C TYR A 29 10.13 10.99 -2.00
N LEU A 30 9.31 9.98 -1.76
CA LEU A 30 7.86 10.09 -1.89
C LEU A 30 7.27 10.50 -0.54
N ASP A 31 6.40 11.50 -0.56
CA ASP A 31 5.55 11.75 0.60
C ASP A 31 4.42 10.71 0.73
N GLU A 32 3.70 10.77 1.83
CA GLU A 32 2.62 9.82 2.11
C GLU A 32 1.48 9.90 1.07
N SER A 33 1.18 11.08 0.54
CA SER A 33 0.15 11.24 -0.50
C SER A 33 0.61 10.69 -1.84
N GLU A 34 1.83 11.00 -2.27
CA GLU A 34 2.40 10.49 -3.51
C GLU A 34 2.53 8.96 -3.49
N PHE A 35 2.91 8.40 -2.33
CA PHE A 35 2.92 6.96 -2.15
C PHE A 35 1.53 6.34 -2.28
N LYS A 36 0.51 6.95 -1.64
CA LYS A 36 -0.89 6.48 -1.73
C LYS A 36 -1.48 6.63 -3.14
N ASP A 37 -1.05 7.62 -3.91
CA ASP A 37 -1.49 7.80 -5.29
C ASP A 37 -0.86 6.77 -6.23
N VAL A 38 0.41 6.42 -6.00
CA VAL A 38 1.12 5.37 -6.76
C VAL A 38 0.59 3.98 -6.42
N VAL A 39 0.24 3.73 -5.16
CA VAL A 39 -0.18 2.41 -4.67
C VAL A 39 -1.70 2.34 -4.54
N GLN A 40 -2.35 1.52 -5.39
CA GLN A 40 -3.78 1.29 -5.32
C GLN A 40 -4.21 0.64 -3.99
N GLY A 41 -5.43 0.93 -3.53
CA GLY A 41 -5.90 0.57 -2.18
C GLY A 41 -5.65 -0.88 -1.74
N VAL A 42 -5.87 -1.88 -2.60
CA VAL A 42 -5.60 -3.30 -2.25
C VAL A 42 -4.10 -3.58 -2.13
N GLU A 43 -3.28 -3.04 -3.03
CA GLU A 43 -1.83 -3.18 -2.97
C GLU A 43 -1.23 -2.42 -1.78
N LEU A 44 -1.87 -1.32 -1.37
CA LEU A 44 -1.50 -0.58 -0.17
C LEU A 44 -1.76 -1.43 1.09
N LEU A 45 -2.95 -2.03 1.18
CA LEU A 45 -3.29 -2.94 2.27
C LEU A 45 -2.35 -4.15 2.33
N LYS A 46 -1.89 -4.66 1.18
CA LYS A 46 -0.86 -5.70 1.12
C LYS A 46 0.50 -5.20 1.62
N ALA A 47 0.92 -4.03 1.17
CA ALA A 47 2.20 -3.43 1.54
C ALA A 47 2.34 -3.18 3.05
N ILE A 48 1.23 -2.80 3.71
CA ILE A 48 1.20 -2.58 5.18
C ILE A 48 0.81 -3.82 5.99
N GLY A 49 0.65 -4.98 5.33
CA GLY A 49 0.43 -6.27 6.00
C GLY A 49 -1.00 -6.53 6.49
N ILE A 50 -1.98 -5.70 6.12
CA ILE A 50 -3.41 -5.97 6.39
C ILE A 50 -3.91 -7.11 5.49
N VAL A 51 -3.44 -7.16 4.25
CA VAL A 51 -3.71 -8.25 3.31
C VAL A 51 -2.43 -9.05 3.09
N LYS A 52 -2.49 -10.36 3.23
CA LYS A 52 -1.38 -11.28 3.01
C LYS A 52 -1.16 -11.49 1.50
N GLY A 53 0.01 -12.01 1.14
CA GLY A 53 0.39 -12.23 -0.27
C GLY A 53 -0.53 -13.22 -1.02
N ASP A 54 -1.26 -14.07 -0.30
CA ASP A 54 -2.27 -15.00 -0.81
C ASP A 54 -3.69 -14.39 -0.88
N GLY A 55 -3.84 -13.12 -0.50
CA GLY A 55 -5.13 -12.42 -0.43
C GLY A 55 -5.89 -12.61 0.88
N ALA A 56 -5.37 -13.39 1.84
CA ALA A 56 -6.01 -13.53 3.14
C ALA A 56 -5.87 -12.24 3.97
N VAL A 57 -6.91 -11.84 4.68
CA VAL A 57 -6.87 -10.67 5.56
C VAL A 57 -6.34 -11.06 6.94
N ASP A 58 -5.48 -10.22 7.51
CA ASP A 58 -5.15 -10.33 8.94
C ASP A 58 -6.32 -9.82 9.79
N TYR A 59 -7.11 -10.76 10.29
CA TYR A 59 -8.30 -10.45 11.09
C TYR A 59 -7.97 -9.72 12.40
N SER A 60 -6.80 -9.92 12.99
CA SER A 60 -6.42 -9.20 14.21
C SER A 60 -6.27 -7.71 13.92
N ILE A 61 -5.57 -7.38 12.83
CA ILE A 61 -5.36 -5.99 12.41
C ILE A 61 -6.68 -5.38 11.91
N ALA A 62 -7.47 -6.13 11.13
CA ALA A 62 -8.76 -5.65 10.65
C ALA A 62 -9.72 -5.30 11.80
N LEU A 63 -9.77 -6.11 12.86
CA LEU A 63 -10.58 -5.82 14.04
C LEU A 63 -10.08 -4.60 14.82
N GLN A 64 -8.77 -4.38 14.89
CA GLN A 64 -8.21 -3.18 15.50
C GLN A 64 -8.57 -1.93 14.70
N VAL A 65 -8.46 -1.97 13.37
CA VAL A 65 -8.87 -0.88 12.47
C VAL A 65 -10.36 -0.58 12.66
N LEU A 66 -11.21 -1.61 12.69
CA LEU A 66 -12.64 -1.45 12.96
C LEU A 66 -12.90 -0.85 14.34
N SER A 67 -12.20 -1.29 15.38
CA SER A 67 -12.34 -0.73 16.73
C SER A 67 -11.91 0.73 16.84
N LEU A 68 -10.99 1.19 15.99
CA LEU A 68 -10.62 2.60 15.89
C LEU A 68 -11.67 3.38 15.10
N ALA A 69 -12.10 2.82 13.97
CA ALA A 69 -13.13 3.39 13.10
C ALA A 69 -14.47 3.60 13.82
N THR A 70 -14.88 2.70 14.71
CA THR A 70 -16.13 2.83 15.48
C THR A 70 -16.10 3.97 16.51
N ARG A 71 -14.91 4.51 16.83
CA ARG A 71 -14.75 5.68 17.70
C ARG A 71 -14.82 7.00 16.92
N ASP A 72 -14.78 6.94 15.60
CA ASP A 72 -14.93 8.09 14.71
C ASP A 72 -16.36 8.11 14.15
N GLU A 73 -17.11 9.16 14.42
CA GLU A 73 -18.52 9.27 14.02
C GLU A 73 -18.70 9.26 12.49
N HIS A 74 -17.78 9.88 11.74
CA HIS A 74 -17.86 9.92 10.28
C HIS A 74 -17.60 8.56 9.66
N ILE A 75 -16.56 7.86 10.13
CA ILE A 75 -16.23 6.52 9.64
C ILE A 75 -17.31 5.52 10.07
N ASN A 76 -17.79 5.60 11.31
CA ASN A 76 -18.89 4.75 11.78
C ASN A 76 -20.16 4.95 10.94
N ASN A 77 -20.51 6.20 10.62
CA ASN A 77 -21.62 6.50 9.71
C ASN A 77 -21.39 5.94 8.30
N ALA A 78 -20.17 6.02 7.77
CA ALA A 78 -19.82 5.42 6.48
C ALA A 78 -19.94 3.88 6.50
N ILE A 79 -19.50 3.23 7.58
CA ILE A 79 -19.65 1.78 7.78
C ILE A 79 -21.13 1.40 7.83
N MET A 80 -21.95 2.14 8.58
CA MET A 80 -23.40 1.89 8.65
C MET A 80 -24.06 2.04 7.28
N GLN A 81 -23.72 3.08 6.52
CA GLN A 81 -24.23 3.26 5.16
C GLN A 81 -23.80 2.14 4.22
N PHE A 82 -22.58 1.63 4.39
CA PHE A 82 -22.08 0.49 3.64
C PHE A 82 -22.89 -0.78 3.95
N ILE A 83 -23.09 -1.11 5.23
CA ILE A 83 -23.86 -2.29 5.66
C ILE A 83 -25.31 -2.23 5.15
N VAL A 84 -25.96 -1.07 5.25
CA VAL A 84 -27.37 -0.90 4.84
C VAL A 84 -27.55 -1.02 3.31
N ARG A 85 -26.49 -0.77 2.53
CA ARG A 85 -26.52 -0.84 1.05
C ARG A 85 -26.29 -2.24 0.48
N ILE A 86 -25.87 -3.21 1.31
CA ILE A 86 -25.61 -4.60 0.92
C ILE A 86 -26.84 -5.45 1.27
#